data_AF-A0A2D6X740-F1
#
_entry.id   AF-A0A2D6X740-F1
#
_cell.length_a   1.000
_cell.length_b   1.000
_cell.length_c   1.000
_cell.angle_alpha   90.00
_cell.angle_beta   90.00
_cell.angle_gamma   90.00
#
_symmetry.space_group_name_H-M   'P 1'
#
loop_
_entity.id
_entity.type
_entity.pdbx_description
1 polymer ?
#
loop_
_entity_poly.entity_id
_entity_poly.type
_entity_poly.pdbx_seq_one_letter_code
_entity_poly.pdbx_strand_id
1 'polypeptide(L)'
;MRQPQTFEEAMDPILAEMRELMIDRQYKYGPDNISNMGVHGLIVRINDKLSRIKEDHKNCSFLGECTLRDVPDEAREDAWKDLANYGGIIALMLMRGQWGLPLEHVARLEKGQFFKDV
;
A
#
# COMPACT_ATOMS: atom_id res chain seq x y z
N MET A 1 9.43 -8.02 -20.20
CA MET A 1 10.20 -6.86 -19.70
C MET A 1 11.67 -7.28 -19.58
N ARG A 2 12.62 -6.34 -19.69
CA ARG A 2 14.05 -6.62 -19.46
C ARG A 2 14.26 -6.92 -17.97
N GLN A 3 15.10 -7.89 -17.65
CA GLN A 3 15.48 -8.18 -16.26
C GLN A 3 16.30 -7.02 -15.67
N PRO A 4 16.05 -6.59 -14.43
CA PRO A 4 16.80 -5.50 -13.80
C PRO A 4 18.27 -5.91 -13.61
N GLN A 5 19.17 -4.95 -13.81
CA GLN A 5 20.62 -5.11 -13.68
C GLN A 5 21.21 -4.35 -12.49
N THR A 6 20.47 -3.36 -11.97
CA THR A 6 20.84 -2.64 -10.74
C THR A 6 19.75 -2.79 -9.67
N PHE A 7 20.09 -2.41 -8.45
CA PHE A 7 19.14 -2.42 -7.33
C PHE A 7 17.98 -1.45 -7.58
N GLU A 8 18.27 -0.27 -8.12
CA GLU A 8 17.27 0.75 -8.48
C GLU A 8 16.34 0.24 -9.56
N GLU A 9 16.87 -0.39 -10.62
CA GLU A 9 16.05 -0.98 -11.68
C GLU A 9 15.08 -2.05 -11.15
N ALA A 10 15.43 -2.75 -10.06
CA ALA A 10 14.55 -3.71 -9.39
C ALA A 10 13.58 -3.05 -8.40
N MET A 11 14.03 -2.02 -7.68
CA MET A 11 13.28 -1.37 -6.60
C MET A 11 12.24 -0.37 -7.12
N ASP A 12 12.59 0.43 -8.12
CA ASP A 12 11.75 1.49 -8.66
C ASP A 12 10.36 1.02 -9.13
N PRO A 13 10.21 -0.11 -9.87
CA PRO A 13 8.88 -0.60 -10.21
C PRO A 13 8.06 -1.00 -8.98
N ILE A 14 8.68 -1.58 -7.95
CA ILE A 14 7.99 -1.94 -6.70
C ILE A 14 7.50 -0.67 -5.99
N LEU A 15 8.32 0.38 -5.91
CA LEU A 15 7.92 1.66 -5.32
C LEU A 15 6.79 2.33 -6.11
N ALA A 16 6.82 2.23 -7.45
CA ALA A 16 5.74 2.73 -8.30
C ALA A 16 4.43 1.95 -8.04
N GLU A 17 4.48 0.63 -7.97
CA GLU A 17 3.32 -0.19 -7.65
C GLU A 17 2.76 0.10 -6.26
N MET A 18 3.63 0.28 -5.25
CA MET A 18 3.22 0.67 -3.90
C MET A 18 2.49 2.01 -3.90
N ARG A 19 2.96 2.99 -4.68
CA ARG A 19 2.32 4.29 -4.85
C ARG A 19 0.93 4.13 -5.48
N GLU A 20 0.82 3.42 -6.59
CA GLU A 20 -0.45 3.22 -7.28
C GLU A 20 -1.46 2.46 -6.41
N LEU A 21 -0.98 1.44 -5.68
CA LEU A 21 -1.80 0.71 -4.71
C LEU A 21 -2.33 1.65 -3.62
N MET A 22 -1.48 2.51 -3.05
CA MET A 22 -1.90 3.48 -2.02
C MET A 22 -2.97 4.44 -2.55
N ILE A 23 -2.80 4.92 -3.78
CA ILE A 23 -3.77 5.80 -4.44
C ILE A 23 -5.10 5.06 -4.65
N ASP A 24 -5.07 3.82 -5.15
CA ASP A 24 -6.26 2.96 -5.26
C ASP A 24 -6.97 2.76 -3.91
N ARG A 25 -6.22 2.56 -2.81
CA ARG A 25 -6.81 2.47 -1.46
C ARG A 25 -7.49 3.77 -1.04
N GLN A 26 -6.90 4.93 -1.35
CA GLN A 26 -7.54 6.22 -1.08
C GLN A 26 -8.82 6.41 -1.87
N TYR A 27 -8.85 6.02 -3.15
CA TYR A 27 -10.07 6.04 -3.96
C TYR A 27 -11.18 5.16 -3.38
N LYS A 28 -10.84 3.95 -2.92
CA LYS A 28 -11.82 2.96 -2.45
C LYS A 28 -12.38 3.23 -1.07
N TYR A 29 -11.54 3.69 -0.15
CA TYR A 29 -11.87 3.73 1.28
C TYR A 29 -11.79 5.13 1.89
N GLY A 30 -11.13 6.07 1.22
CA GLY A 30 -10.82 7.38 1.79
C GLY A 30 -9.91 7.30 3.03
N PRO A 31 -9.66 8.46 3.67
CA PRO A 31 -8.79 8.55 4.85
C PRO A 31 -9.43 8.05 6.14
N ASP A 32 -10.76 7.98 6.21
CA ASP A 32 -11.52 7.69 7.43
C ASP A 32 -11.31 6.26 7.95
N ASN A 33 -10.87 5.35 7.08
CA ASN A 33 -10.51 3.99 7.43
C ASN A 33 -9.38 3.90 8.49
N ILE A 34 -8.63 4.98 8.68
CA ILE A 34 -7.54 5.14 9.64
C ILE A 34 -7.83 6.33 10.56
N SER A 35 -8.28 7.46 10.02
CA SER A 35 -8.47 8.70 10.79
C SER A 35 -9.43 8.53 11.98
N ASN A 36 -10.45 7.68 11.85
CA ASN A 36 -11.41 7.41 12.93
C ASN A 36 -10.78 6.81 14.20
N MET A 37 -9.62 6.17 14.08
CA MET A 37 -8.88 5.55 15.19
C MET A 37 -7.45 6.09 15.33
N GLY A 38 -7.07 7.08 14.51
CA GLY A 38 -5.72 7.61 14.42
C GLY A 38 -4.66 6.50 14.26
N VAL A 39 -3.57 6.61 15.03
CA VAL A 39 -2.46 5.63 14.99
C VAL A 39 -2.90 4.21 15.38
N HIS A 40 -3.95 4.04 16.19
CA HIS A 40 -4.43 2.71 16.56
C HIS A 40 -5.10 2.00 15.38
N GLY A 41 -5.83 2.75 14.54
CA GLY A 41 -6.38 2.21 13.30
C GLY A 41 -5.28 1.68 12.39
N LEU A 42 -4.18 2.42 12.29
CA LEU A 42 -3.01 1.99 11.54
C LEU A 42 -2.41 0.69 12.09
N ILE A 43 -2.20 0.59 13.40
CA ILE A 43 -1.64 -0.61 14.05
C ILE A 43 -2.52 -1.84 13.80
N VAL A 44 -3.85 -1.70 13.86
CA VAL A 44 -4.78 -2.79 13.56
C VAL A 44 -4.61 -3.27 12.11
N ARG A 45 -4.54 -2.35 11.14
CA ARG A 45 -4.34 -2.72 9.72
C ARG A 45 -2.99 -3.40 9.47
N ILE A 46 -1.93 -2.95 10.15
CA ILE A 46 -0.62 -3.62 10.11
C ILE A 46 -0.75 -5.06 10.61
N ASN A 47 -1.43 -5.27 11.74
CA ASN A 47 -1.65 -6.60 12.31
C ASN A 47 -2.47 -7.51 11.39
N ASP A 48 -3.50 -6.98 10.72
CA ASP A 48 -4.30 -7.74 9.73
C ASP A 48 -3.41 -8.23 8.58
N LYS A 49 -2.57 -7.36 8.02
CA LYS A 49 -1.68 -7.71 6.90
C LYS A 49 -0.59 -8.68 7.32
N LEU A 50 0.01 -8.49 8.49
CA LEU A 50 0.96 -9.45 9.07
C LEU A 50 0.32 -10.81 9.30
N SER A 51 -0.92 -10.86 9.76
CA SER A 51 -1.63 -12.13 9.98
C SER A 51 -1.86 -12.87 8.67
N ARG A 52 -2.21 -12.16 7.59
CA ARG A 52 -2.34 -12.75 6.25
C ARG A 52 -1.01 -13.29 5.73
N ILE A 53 0.07 -12.53 5.87
CA ILE A 53 1.42 -12.96 5.49
C ILE A 53 1.84 -14.21 6.26
N LYS A 54 1.60 -14.24 7.58
CA LYS A 54 1.88 -15.42 8.42
C LYS A 54 1.09 -16.64 7.94
N GLU A 55 -0.18 -16.46 7.60
CA GLU A 55 -1.02 -17.53 7.07
C GLU A 55 -0.52 -18.04 5.70
N ASP A 56 -0.01 -17.15 4.84
CA ASP A 56 0.65 -17.52 3.58
C ASP A 56 1.90 -18.37 3.79
N HIS A 57 2.65 -18.11 4.88
CA HIS A 57 3.93 -18.75 5.18
C HIS A 57 3.85 -19.81 6.29
N LYS A 58 2.65 -20.20 6.73
CA LYS A 58 2.48 -21.06 7.91
C LYS A 58 3.12 -22.44 7.79
N ASN A 59 3.32 -22.91 6.56
CA ASN A 59 3.97 -24.19 6.24
C ASN A 59 5.43 -23.98 5.77
N CYS A 60 6.02 -22.82 6.04
CA CYS A 60 7.41 -22.53 5.72
C CYS A 60 8.24 -22.72 6.97
N SER A 61 9.16 -23.68 6.92
CA SER A 61 10.11 -23.89 8.02
C SER A 61 11.27 -22.90 7.92
N PHE A 62 11.85 -22.52 9.05
CA PHE A 62 12.92 -21.52 9.12
C PHE A 62 14.19 -21.90 8.33
N LEU A 63 14.37 -23.19 8.02
CA LEU A 63 15.56 -23.76 7.37
C LEU A 63 15.24 -24.80 6.28
N GLY A 64 13.99 -24.86 5.78
CA GLY A 64 13.57 -25.95 4.89
C GLY A 64 12.50 -25.55 3.89
N GLU A 65 11.74 -26.54 3.43
CA GLU A 65 10.73 -26.36 2.39
C GLU A 65 9.60 -25.41 2.84
N CYS A 66 9.10 -24.64 1.87
CA CYS A 66 8.05 -23.65 2.05
C CYS A 66 6.94 -23.95 1.05
N THR A 67 5.80 -24.40 1.55
CA THR A 67 4.60 -24.56 0.74
C THR A 67 3.67 -23.39 1.00
N LEU A 68 3.71 -22.42 0.09
CA LEU A 68 2.80 -21.27 0.13
C LEU A 68 1.36 -21.73 -0.12
N ARG A 69 0.39 -20.98 0.41
CA ARG A 69 -1.02 -21.18 0.06
C ARG A 69 -1.23 -21.00 -1.45
N ASP A 70 -2.16 -21.75 -2.01
CA ASP A 70 -2.59 -21.58 -3.40
C ASP A 70 -3.45 -20.31 -3.55
N VAL A 71 -2.77 -19.18 -3.64
CA VAL A 71 -3.33 -17.85 -3.92
C VAL A 71 -2.53 -17.22 -5.08
N PRO A 72 -3.13 -16.34 -5.89
CA PRO A 72 -2.41 -15.65 -6.95
C PRO A 72 -1.17 -14.91 -6.42
N ASP A 73 -0.07 -14.91 -7.17
CA ASP A 73 1.18 -14.21 -6.81
C ASP A 73 0.93 -12.73 -6.49
N GLU A 74 0.17 -12.05 -7.33
CA GLU A 74 -0.23 -10.64 -7.15
C GLU A 74 -0.91 -10.40 -5.80
N ALA A 75 -1.76 -11.35 -5.36
CA ALA A 75 -2.47 -11.25 -4.09
C ALA A 75 -1.55 -11.47 -2.87
N ARG A 76 -0.40 -12.13 -3.04
CA ARG A 76 0.63 -12.26 -2.00
C ARG A 76 1.49 -11.01 -1.93
N GLU A 77 1.99 -10.55 -3.07
CA GLU A 77 2.80 -9.33 -3.14
C GLU A 77 2.04 -8.11 -2.63
N ASP A 78 0.74 -8.01 -2.95
CA ASP A 78 -0.13 -6.96 -2.44
C ASP A 78 -0.18 -6.89 -0.90
N ALA A 79 -0.11 -8.04 -0.21
CA ALA A 79 -0.12 -8.05 1.25
C ALA A 79 1.17 -7.43 1.83
N TRP A 80 2.32 -7.69 1.20
CA TRP A 80 3.60 -7.09 1.57
C TRP A 80 3.66 -5.61 1.20
N LYS A 81 3.21 -5.23 0.00
CA LYS A 81 3.10 -3.82 -0.43
C LYS A 81 2.19 -3.02 0.48
N ASP A 82 1.01 -3.55 0.82
CA ASP A 82 0.09 -2.95 1.79
C ASP A 82 0.80 -2.78 3.15
N LEU A 83 1.48 -3.81 3.67
CA LEU A 83 2.20 -3.73 4.95
C LEU A 83 3.26 -2.60 4.94
N ALA A 84 4.07 -2.51 3.89
CA ALA A 84 5.08 -1.45 3.74
C ALA A 84 4.43 -0.06 3.65
N ASN A 85 3.30 0.04 2.95
CA ASN A 85 2.50 1.25 2.84
C ASN A 85 1.92 1.70 4.18
N TYR A 86 1.34 0.79 4.97
CA TYR A 86 0.83 1.09 6.31
C TYR A 86 1.99 1.46 7.26
N GLY A 87 2.99 0.59 7.41
CA GLY A 87 4.09 0.79 8.35
C GLY A 87 5.01 1.97 8.01
N GLY A 88 5.14 2.31 6.72
CA GLY A 88 5.98 3.40 6.24
C GLY A 88 5.18 4.63 5.86
N ILE A 89 4.59 4.62 4.66
CA ILE A 89 4.00 5.82 4.03
C ILE A 89 2.90 6.45 4.91
N ILE A 90 1.92 5.66 5.34
CA ILE A 90 0.80 6.16 6.16
C ILE A 90 1.29 6.62 7.53
N ALA A 91 2.14 5.82 8.19
CA ALA A 91 2.72 6.20 9.48
C ALA A 91 3.41 7.57 9.40
N LEU A 92 4.25 7.77 8.38
CA LEU A 92 4.97 9.02 8.17
C LEU A 92 4.02 10.19 7.83
N MET A 93 3.00 9.96 7.01
CA MET A 93 1.99 10.98 6.71
C MET A 93 1.19 11.38 7.95
N LEU A 94 0.81 10.44 8.81
CA LEU A 94 0.15 10.74 10.08
C LEU A 94 1.05 11.57 11.00
N MET A 95 2.32 11.17 11.16
CA MET A 95 3.30 11.91 11.97
C MET A 95 3.53 13.34 11.46
N ARG A 96 3.39 13.55 10.14
CA ARG A 96 3.55 14.86 9.50
C ARG A 96 2.23 15.66 9.40
N GLY A 97 1.10 15.11 9.85
CA GLY A 97 -0.22 15.74 9.70
C GLY A 97 -0.69 15.87 8.24
N GLN A 98 -0.19 15.01 7.35
CA GLN A 98 -0.46 15.01 5.91
C GLN A 98 -1.51 13.99 5.49
N TRP A 99 -1.89 13.09 6.40
CA TRP A 99 -2.98 12.14 6.15
C TRP A 99 -4.32 12.87 6.01
N GLY A 100 -5.09 12.56 4.97
CA GLY A 100 -6.35 13.23 4.66
C GLY A 100 -6.24 14.40 3.68
N LEU A 101 -5.04 14.70 3.16
CA LEU A 101 -4.92 15.56 1.99
C LEU A 101 -5.72 14.99 0.80
N PRO A 102 -6.39 15.84 0.00
CA PRO A 102 -7.16 15.37 -1.14
C PRO A 102 -6.26 14.73 -2.19
N LEU A 103 -6.78 13.71 -2.87
CA LEU A 103 -6.15 13.19 -4.08
C LEU A 103 -6.06 14.31 -5.14
N GLU A 104 -5.01 14.27 -5.96
CA GLU A 104 -4.70 15.36 -6.90
C GLU A 104 -5.88 15.75 -7.80
N HIS A 105 -6.60 14.77 -8.36
CA HIS A 105 -7.76 15.03 -9.20
C HIS A 105 -8.92 15.67 -8.41
N VAL A 106 -9.14 15.29 -7.15
CA VAL A 106 -10.13 15.93 -6.25
C VAL A 106 -9.74 17.39 -6.02
N ALA A 107 -8.48 17.63 -5.68
CA ALA A 107 -7.97 18.98 -5.44
C ALA A 107 -8.09 19.89 -6.68
N ARG A 108 -7.94 19.34 -7.89
CA ARG A 108 -8.15 20.08 -9.16
C ARG A 108 -9.62 20.44 -9.37
N LEU A 109 -10.55 19.53 -9.07
CA LEU A 109 -12.00 19.79 -9.16
C LEU A 109 -12.44 20.86 -8.16
N GLU A 110 -11.97 20.79 -6.92
CA GLU A 110 -12.29 21.77 -5.86
C GLU A 110 -11.77 23.18 -6.17
N LYS A 111 -10.64 23.29 -6.89
CA LYS A 111 -10.05 24.56 -7.32
C LYS A 111 -10.70 25.17 -8.57
N GLY A 112 -11.77 24.57 -9.09
CA GLY A 112 -12.55 25.15 -10.19
C GLY A 112 -11.84 25.17 -11.56
N GLN A 113 -10.84 24.29 -11.78
CA GLN A 113 -10.30 24.06 -13.12
C GLN A 113 -11.26 23.14 -13.90
N PHE A 114 -12.44 23.66 -14.24
CA PHE A 114 -13.23 23.07 -15.30
C PHE A 114 -12.48 23.23 -16.62
N PHE A 115 -12.26 22.11 -17.30
CA PHE A 115 -11.72 22.06 -18.66
C PHE A 115 -12.46 23.07 -19.56
N LYS A 116 -11.81 24.19 -19.87
CA LYS A 116 -11.88 24.69 -21.23
C LYS A 116 -10.92 23.81 -22.00
N ASP A 117 -11.46 22.96 -22.84
CA ASP A 117 -10.98 22.71 -24.20
C ASP A 117 -11.97 21.74 -24.86
N VAL A 118 -12.83 22.35 -25.67
CA VAL A 118 -13.55 21.71 -26.80
C VAL A 118 -12.55 21.60 -27.94
#